data_AF-A0A3N5P9F1-F1
#
_entry.id   AF-A0A3N5P9F1-F1
#
_cell.length_a   1.000
_cell.length_b   1.000
_cell.length_c   1.000
_cell.angle_alpha   90.00
_cell.angle_beta   90.00
_cell.angle_gamma   90.00
#
_symmetry.space_group_name_H-M   'P 1'
#
loop_
_entity.id
_entity.type
_entity.pdbx_description
1 polymer ?
#
loop_
_entity_poly.entity_id
_entity_poly.type
_entity_poly.pdbx_seq_one_letter_code
_entity_poly.pdbx_strand_id
1 'polypeptide(L)'
;MMKITIVGLGPGDPALLTLQAWDLLSQAGEIYLRTRRHPTVAGLPQGVVLHSFDDLYDRASDFRTVYETIAGQVLALGRRPEG
;
A
#
# COMPACT_ATOMS: atom_id res chain seq x y z
N MET A 1 -10.27 -13.63 -11.12
CA MET A 1 -9.54 -14.14 -9.94
C MET A 1 -9.30 -12.95 -9.03
N MET A 2 -9.71 -13.00 -7.76
CA MET A 2 -9.45 -11.90 -6.83
C MET A 2 -8.02 -12.04 -6.30
N LYS A 3 -7.17 -11.03 -6.55
CA LYS A 3 -5.72 -11.14 -6.31
C LYS A 3 -5.21 -9.92 -5.57
N ILE A 4 -4.78 -10.13 -4.33
CA ILE A 4 -4.01 -9.13 -3.56
C ILE A 4 -2.53 -9.29 -3.94
N THR A 5 -1.88 -8.18 -4.31
CA THR A 5 -0.42 -8.16 -4.55
C THR A 5 0.24 -7.30 -3.48
N ILE A 6 1.09 -7.89 -2.64
CA ILE A 6 1.85 -7.16 -1.63
C ILE A 6 3.24 -6.86 -2.17
N VAL A 7 3.61 -5.57 -2.19
CA VAL A 7 4.88 -5.08 -2.72
C VAL A 7 5.66 -4.37 -1.61
N GLY A 8 6.94 -4.71 -1.47
CA GLY A 8 7.85 -4.01 -0.57
C GLY A 8 8.41 -2.74 -1.21
N LEU A 9 8.42 -1.62 -0.47
CA LEU A 9 8.91 -0.32 -0.96
C LEU A 9 10.42 -0.08 -0.74
N GLY A 10 11.14 -1.08 -0.24
CA GLY A 10 12.55 -0.93 0.13
C GLY A 10 12.74 -0.03 1.36
N PRO A 11 13.98 0.44 1.62
CA PRO A 11 14.32 1.15 2.85
C PRO A 11 14.02 2.66 2.83
N GLY A 12 13.57 3.22 1.70
CA GLY A 12 13.14 4.62 1.61
C GLY A 12 13.59 5.34 0.34
N ASP A 13 14.75 5.00 -0.21
CA ASP A 13 15.19 5.58 -1.49
C ASP A 13 14.40 4.93 -2.65
N PRO A 14 13.63 5.71 -3.45
CA PRO A 14 12.91 5.18 -4.61
C PRO A 14 13.79 4.47 -5.63
N ALA A 15 15.08 4.83 -5.74
CA ALA A 15 16.01 4.17 -6.66
C ALA A 15 16.32 2.72 -6.26
N LEU A 16 15.97 2.32 -5.03
CA LEU A 16 16.12 0.95 -4.53
C LEU A 16 14.88 0.09 -4.76
N LEU A 17 13.82 0.61 -5.38
CA LEU A 17 12.73 -0.22 -5.88
C LEU A 17 13.26 -1.17 -6.95
N THR A 18 12.88 -2.44 -6.87
CA THR A 18 13.17 -3.37 -7.95
C THR A 18 12.37 -2.97 -9.20
N LEU A 19 12.91 -3.25 -10.39
CA LEU A 19 12.19 -3.00 -11.64
C LEU A 19 10.82 -3.70 -11.66
N GLN A 20 10.75 -4.93 -11.13
CA GLN A 20 9.48 -5.64 -11.02
C GLN A 20 8.47 -4.93 -10.11
N ALA A 21 8.90 -4.37 -8.98
CA ALA A 21 8.03 -3.60 -8.10
C ALA A 21 7.55 -2.32 -8.80
N TRP A 22 8.44 -1.62 -9.49
CA TRP A 22 8.10 -0.44 -10.28
C TRP A 22 7.04 -0.73 -11.34
N ASP A 23 7.23 -1.80 -12.12
CA ASP A 23 6.30 -2.16 -13.20
C ASP A 23 4.91 -2.52 -12.64
N LEU A 24 4.85 -3.28 -11.55
CA LEU A 24 3.60 -3.61 -10.86
C LEU A 24 2.88 -2.36 -10.36
N LEU A 25 3.60 -1.45 -9.71
CA LEU A 25 3.04 -0.21 -9.18
C LEU A 25 2.57 0.72 -10.30
N SER A 26 3.28 0.76 -11.44
CA SER A 26 2.93 1.61 -12.59
C SER A 26 1.67 1.15 -13.32
N GLN A 27 1.33 -0.14 -13.23
CA GLN A 27 0.17 -0.73 -13.89
C GLN A 27 -1.04 -0.86 -12.96
N ALA A 28 -0.88 -0.54 -11.67
CA ALA A 28 -1.97 -0.63 -10.69
C ALA A 28 -2.99 0.51 -10.88
N GLY A 29 -4.27 0.18 -10.85
CA GLY A 29 -5.35 1.18 -10.86
C GLY A 29 -5.45 1.93 -9.53
N GLU A 30 -5.28 1.22 -8.41
CA GLU A 30 -5.25 1.76 -7.06
C GLU A 30 -4.15 1.10 -6.21
N ILE A 31 -3.57 1.86 -5.28
CA ILE A 31 -2.52 1.40 -4.37
C ILE A 31 -2.88 1.80 -2.95
N TYR A 32 -2.90 0.82 -2.04
CA TYR A 32 -3.11 1.03 -0.61
C TYR A 32 -1.78 0.96 0.14
N LEU A 33 -1.38 2.08 0.72
CA LEU A 33 -0.15 2.21 1.48
C LEU A 33 -0.41 1.94 2.96
N ARG A 34 0.49 1.20 3.63
CA ARG A 34 0.51 1.18 5.10
C ARG A 34 0.63 2.59 5.67
N THR A 35 1.44 3.43 5.03
CA THR A 35 1.62 4.84 5.40
C THR A 35 2.10 5.67 4.21
N ARG A 36 1.65 6.93 4.08
CA ARG A 36 2.21 7.88 3.11
C ARG A 36 3.55 8.46 3.53
N ARG A 37 3.93 8.27 4.79
CA ARG A 37 5.16 8.82 5.39
C ARG A 37 6.42 8.07 4.93
N HIS A 38 6.27 6.96 4.21
CA HIS A 38 7.41 6.22 3.69
C HIS A 38 8.13 7.03 2.60
N PRO A 39 9.46 7.27 2.69
CA PRO A 39 10.15 8.16 1.75
C PRO A 39 10.00 7.74 0.27
N THR A 40 9.96 6.43 -0.02
CA THR A 40 9.73 5.88 -1.37
C THR A 40 8.46 6.41 -2.04
N VAL A 41 7.43 6.81 -1.26
CA VAL A 41 6.14 7.28 -1.79
C VAL A 41 6.32 8.50 -2.69
N ALA A 42 7.29 9.36 -2.40
CA ALA A 42 7.57 10.55 -3.20
C ALA A 42 8.06 10.23 -4.62
N GLY A 43 8.61 9.03 -4.83
CA GLY A 43 9.11 8.58 -6.13
C GLY A 43 8.19 7.60 -6.85
N LEU A 44 6.98 7.34 -6.35
CA LEU A 44 6.06 6.41 -7.00
C LEU A 44 5.59 6.93 -8.38
N PRO A 45 5.17 6.01 -9.29
CA PRO A 45 4.60 6.38 -10.58
C PRO A 45 3.47 7.41 -10.45
N GLN A 46 3.42 8.38 -11.35
CA GLN A 46 2.31 9.35 -11.38
C GLN A 46 1.05 8.74 -11.99
N GLY A 47 -0.12 9.27 -11.64
CA GLY A 47 -1.40 8.86 -12.23
C GLY A 47 -2.09 7.67 -11.57
N VAL A 48 -1.48 7.07 -10.54
CA VAL A 48 -2.09 6.02 -9.72
C VAL A 48 -2.90 6.61 -8.58
N VAL A 49 -4.03 5.99 -8.25
CA VAL A 49 -4.83 6.40 -7.09
C VAL A 49 -4.17 5.86 -5.81
N LEU A 50 -3.78 6.76 -4.92
CA LEU A 50 -3.11 6.40 -3.66
C LEU A 50 -4.07 6.53 -2.48
N HIS A 51 -4.25 5.43 -1.77
CA HIS A 51 -4.90 5.36 -0.47
C HIS A 51 -3.87 5.06 0.61
N SER A 52 -4.19 5.38 1.86
CA SER A 52 -3.32 5.08 3.00
C SER A 52 -4.10 4.81 4.27
N PHE A 53 -3.53 3.98 5.13
CA PHE A 53 -4.06 3.67 6.46
C PHE A 53 -3.46 4.55 7.58
N ASP A 54 -2.92 5.73 7.23
CA ASP A 54 -2.31 6.65 8.21
C ASP A 54 -3.29 7.02 9.34
N ASP A 55 -4.57 7.16 9.01
CA ASP A 55 -5.63 7.50 9.95
C ASP A 55 -5.91 6.42 11.00
N LEU A 56 -5.52 5.16 10.76
CA LEU A 56 -5.59 4.10 11.76
C LEU A 56 -4.55 4.27 12.86
N TYR A 57 -3.39 4.83 12.53
CA TYR A 57 -2.34 5.10 13.52
C TYR A 57 -2.73 6.22 14.49
N ASP A 58 -3.56 7.17 14.06
CA ASP A 58 -4.05 8.26 14.92
C ASP A 58 -5.19 7.83 15.86
N ARG A 59 -5.96 6.81 15.47
CA ARG A 59 -7.19 6.40 16.17
C ARG A 59 -7.04 5.15 17.05
N ALA A 60 -6.07 4.29 16.76
CA ALA A 60 -5.89 3.05 17.51
C ALA A 60 -5.10 3.26 18.81
N SER A 61 -5.42 2.46 19.84
CA SER A 61 -4.73 2.47 21.14
C SER A 61 -3.34 1.83 21.11
N ASP A 62 -3.08 0.97 20.14
CA ASP A 62 -1.85 0.20 20.03
C ASP A 62 -1.61 -0.31 18.60
N PHE A 63 -0.36 -0.67 18.32
CA PHE A 63 0.06 -1.14 17.00
C PHE A 63 -0.57 -2.48 16.58
N ARG A 64 -0.90 -3.37 17.53
CA ARG A 64 -1.52 -4.65 17.18
C ARG A 64 -2.88 -4.40 16.53
N THR A 65 -3.69 -3.56 17.15
CA THR A 65 -5.00 -3.16 16.66
C THR A 65 -4.90 -2.50 15.28
N VAL A 66 -3.89 -1.65 15.05
CA VAL A 66 -3.63 -1.06 13.72
C VAL A 66 -3.42 -2.15 12.68
N TYR A 67 -2.51 -3.09 12.92
CA TYR A 67 -2.16 -4.11 11.93
C TYR A 67 -3.28 -5.10 11.67
N GLU A 68 -4.00 -5.53 12.71
CA GLU A 68 -5.19 -6.39 12.55
C GLU A 68 -6.27 -5.68 11.73
N THR A 69 -6.49 -4.38 11.97
CA THR A 69 -7.45 -3.59 11.20
C THR A 69 -7.03 -3.44 9.73
N ILE A 70 -5.75 -3.13 9.47
CA ILE A 70 -5.22 -3.03 8.09
C ILE A 70 -5.40 -4.36 7.36
N ALA A 71 -5.04 -5.48 7.99
CA ALA A 71 -5.18 -6.80 7.37
C ALA A 71 -6.65 -7.10 7.02
N GLY A 72 -7.58 -6.80 7.94
CA GLY A 72 -9.01 -6.95 7.69
C GLY A 72 -9.51 -6.09 6.52
N GLN A 73 -9.07 -4.84 6.43
CA GLN A 73 -9.44 -3.94 5.33
C GLN A 73 -8.86 -4.41 4.00
N VAL A 74 -7.60 -4.85 3.95
CA VAL A 74 -6.98 -5.40 2.73
C VAL A 74 -7.70 -6.66 2.26
N LEU A 75 -8.10 -7.55 3.17
CA LEU A 75 -8.90 -8.73 2.82
C LEU A 75 -10.31 -8.37 2.32
N ALA A 76 -10.92 -7.31 2.85
CA ALA A 76 -12.22 -6.82 2.39
C ALA A 76 -12.13 -6.16 1.01
N LEU A 77 -11.10 -5.35 0.77
CA LEU A 77 -10.78 -4.78 -0.54
C LEU A 77 -10.61 -5.90 -1.57
N GLY A 78 -9.79 -6.89 -1.21
CA GLY A 78 -9.53 -8.13 -1.96
C GLY A 78 -10.76 -8.93 -2.38
N ARG A 79 -11.95 -8.61 -1.87
CA ARG A 79 -13.22 -9.27 -2.23
C ARG A 79 -14.06 -8.48 -3.24
N ARG A 80 -13.64 -7.26 -3.57
CA ARG A 80 -14.32 -6.41 -4.56
C ARG A 80 -14.06 -6.92 -5.98
N PRO A 81 -14.88 -6.51 -6.96
CA PRO A 81 -14.64 -6.83 -8.37
C PRO A 81 -13.28 -6.30 -8.89
N GLU A 82 -12.81 -5.18 -8.36
CA GLU A 82 -11.55 -4.55 -8.76
C GLU A 82 -10.31 -5.25 -8.17
N GLY A 83 -10.48 -5.99 -7.06
CA GLY A 83 -9.39 -6.58 -6.28
C GLY A 83 -8.88 -5.64 -5.21
#